data_AF-A0A0F8WXL2-F1
#
_entry.id   AF-A0A0F8WXL2-F1
#
_cell.length_a   1.000
_cell.length_b   1.000
_cell.length_c   1.000
_cell.angle_alpha   90.00
_cell.angle_beta   90.00
_cell.angle_gamma   90.00
#
_symmetry.space_group_name_H-M   'P 1'
#
loop_
_entity.id
_entity.type
_entity.pdbx_description
1 polymer ?
#
loop_
_entity_poly.entity_id
_entity_poly.type
_entity_poly.pdbx_seq_one_letter_code
_entity_poly.pdbx_strand_id
1 'polypeptide(L)'
;HNKTELLKTFFSSIGSPAEIVGMTRKSNYRSSPLTDRHALAAWATCVFKKAKKVKISKKYKHGTIDLKFMQEFAKLSAKEKSPILAQEHLKKYGIILVIEPHFSKTYLDGATILIIKDNPVIGLTLRYDRLDNFWFTLMHELGHIALHFDSGISLFYDEIEGIKTIDLDEKEREADTLAEEALLPKAKWEISPAKLVPSSMAANSLAQELGVHVAIIAGQIRHKGSKYIYLTKIVNKAKVKKYFPNEKWKK
;
A
#
# COMPACT_ATOMS: atom_id res chain seq x y z
N HIS A 1 -20.03 -12.56 -28.39
CA HIS A 1 -20.45 -11.66 -27.29
C HIS A 1 -19.83 -10.29 -27.47
N ASN A 2 -20.63 -9.23 -27.38
CA ASN A 2 -20.21 -7.86 -27.71
C ASN A 2 -19.36 -7.29 -26.57
N LYS A 3 -18.07 -7.02 -26.84
CA LYS A 3 -17.10 -6.51 -25.84
C LYS A 3 -17.61 -5.22 -25.18
N THR A 4 -18.33 -4.39 -25.93
CA THR A 4 -18.89 -3.11 -25.47
C THR A 4 -20.00 -3.30 -24.44
N GLU A 5 -20.80 -4.35 -24.56
CA GLU A 5 -21.89 -4.66 -23.63
C GLU A 5 -21.36 -5.26 -22.32
N LEU A 6 -20.32 -6.09 -22.40
CA LEU A 6 -19.54 -6.56 -21.26
C LEU A 6 -18.89 -5.41 -20.49
N LEU A 7 -18.29 -4.45 -21.18
CA LEU A 7 -17.71 -3.26 -20.56
C LEU A 7 -18.78 -2.37 -19.92
N LYS A 8 -19.89 -2.11 -20.62
CA LYS A 8 -21.03 -1.36 -20.07
C LYS A 8 -21.59 -2.03 -18.81
N THR A 9 -21.76 -3.35 -18.80
CA THR A 9 -22.23 -4.12 -17.64
C THR A 9 -21.19 -4.12 -16.50
N PHE A 10 -19.91 -4.16 -16.85
CA PHE A 10 -18.82 -4.17 -15.88
C PHE A 10 -18.73 -2.83 -15.14
N PHE A 11 -18.88 -1.72 -15.87
CA PHE A 11 -18.85 -0.35 -15.33
C PHE A 11 -20.20 0.13 -14.78
N SER A 12 -21.35 -0.36 -15.24
CA SER A 12 -22.69 0.06 -14.75
C SER A 12 -22.95 -0.30 -13.29
N SER A 13 -22.21 -1.28 -12.74
CA SER A 13 -22.27 -1.66 -11.32
C SER A 13 -21.57 -0.68 -10.37
N ILE A 14 -21.02 0.39 -10.93
CA ILE A 14 -20.19 1.41 -10.31
C ILE A 14 -20.71 2.73 -10.89
N GLY A 15 -20.58 3.85 -10.16
CA GLY A 15 -20.83 5.14 -10.79
C GLY A 15 -19.85 5.38 -11.96
N SER A 16 -19.85 6.60 -12.49
CA SER A 16 -19.10 6.97 -13.69
C SER A 16 -17.66 6.40 -13.68
N PRO A 17 -17.15 5.81 -14.78
CA PRO A 17 -15.75 5.36 -14.87
C PRO A 17 -14.72 6.42 -14.49
N ALA A 18 -15.10 7.70 -14.58
CA ALA A 18 -14.31 8.84 -14.16
C ALA A 18 -14.10 8.86 -12.62
N GLU A 19 -15.10 8.49 -11.82
CA GLU A 19 -15.04 8.40 -10.35
C GLU A 19 -13.97 7.41 -9.85
N ILE A 20 -13.56 6.45 -10.70
CA ILE A 20 -12.57 5.41 -10.39
C ILE A 20 -11.15 5.83 -10.82
N VAL A 21 -11.03 6.71 -11.82
CA VAL A 21 -9.77 7.03 -12.53
C VAL A 21 -8.93 8.11 -11.83
N GLY A 22 -9.49 8.84 -10.86
CA GLY A 22 -8.78 9.92 -10.14
C GLY A 22 -7.67 9.44 -9.18
N MET A 23 -7.53 8.13 -8.94
CA MET A 23 -6.92 7.61 -7.72
C MET A 23 -5.51 7.01 -7.86
N THR A 24 -4.72 7.37 -8.88
CA THR A 24 -3.34 6.87 -8.97
C THR A 24 -2.38 7.91 -9.51
N ARG A 25 -1.48 8.44 -8.66
CA ARG A 25 -0.26 9.09 -9.13
C ARG A 25 0.90 8.96 -8.14
N LYS A 26 2.06 8.66 -8.75
CA LYS A 26 3.44 9.01 -8.40
C LYS A 26 3.79 9.23 -6.92
N SER A 27 3.96 8.13 -6.18
CA SER A 27 5.18 8.04 -5.36
C SER A 27 6.36 7.96 -6.34
N ASN A 28 7.53 8.49 -5.97
CA ASN A 28 8.71 8.74 -6.83
C ASN A 28 9.30 7.52 -7.59
N TYR A 29 8.57 6.41 -7.66
CA TYR A 29 8.94 5.21 -8.39
C TYR A 29 7.84 4.65 -9.33
N ARG A 30 6.56 5.11 -9.33
CA ARG A 30 5.47 4.11 -9.56
C ARG A 30 4.18 4.46 -10.35
N SER A 31 4.25 5.31 -11.36
CA SER A 31 3.35 5.18 -12.53
C SER A 31 4.06 5.66 -13.78
N SER A 32 4.28 4.75 -14.75
CA SER A 32 4.83 5.14 -16.05
C SER A 32 3.84 6.09 -16.75
N PRO A 33 4.31 7.10 -17.49
CA PRO A 33 3.47 7.87 -18.42
C PRO A 33 2.67 7.00 -19.40
N LEU A 34 3.07 5.73 -19.54
CA LEU A 34 2.44 4.70 -20.38
C LEU A 34 1.29 3.94 -19.69
N THR A 35 0.88 4.34 -18.48
CA THR A 35 -0.20 3.68 -17.73
C THR A 35 -1.54 3.88 -18.44
N ASP A 36 -2.14 2.78 -18.90
CA ASP A 36 -3.48 2.80 -19.50
C ASP A 36 -4.55 3.10 -18.43
N ARG A 37 -5.23 4.24 -18.56
CA ARG A 37 -6.26 4.72 -17.62
C ARG A 37 -7.47 3.80 -17.55
N HIS A 38 -7.81 3.10 -18.64
CA HIS A 38 -8.91 2.14 -18.64
C HIS A 38 -8.53 0.85 -17.92
N ALA A 39 -7.29 0.38 -18.12
CA ALA A 39 -6.78 -0.80 -17.42
C ALA A 39 -6.71 -0.55 -15.90
N LEU A 40 -6.36 0.68 -15.50
CA LEU A 40 -6.42 1.13 -14.12
C LEU A 40 -7.85 1.14 -13.56
N ALA A 41 -8.80 1.78 -14.26
CA ALA A 41 -10.20 1.82 -13.83
C ALA A 41 -10.77 0.41 -13.64
N ALA A 42 -10.42 -0.50 -14.55
CA ALA A 42 -10.81 -1.89 -14.46
C ALA A 42 -10.20 -2.60 -13.23
N TRP A 43 -8.94 -2.30 -12.89
CA TRP A 43 -8.29 -2.86 -11.72
C TRP A 43 -8.93 -2.36 -10.41
N ALA A 44 -9.13 -1.05 -10.27
CA ALA A 44 -9.81 -0.46 -9.11
C ALA A 44 -11.27 -0.93 -8.98
N THR A 45 -11.95 -1.18 -10.10
CA THR A 45 -13.25 -1.87 -10.11
C THR A 45 -13.18 -3.26 -9.46
N CYS A 46 -12.16 -4.05 -9.78
CA CYS A 46 -12.00 -5.38 -9.17
C CYS A 46 -11.75 -5.27 -7.66
N VAL A 47 -10.92 -4.32 -7.24
CA VAL A 47 -10.71 -3.99 -5.82
C VAL A 47 -12.05 -3.66 -5.15
N PHE A 48 -12.84 -2.75 -5.73
CA PHE A 48 -14.15 -2.35 -5.22
C PHE A 48 -15.12 -3.55 -5.11
N LYS A 49 -15.21 -4.38 -6.15
CA LYS A 49 -16.07 -5.58 -6.17
C LYS A 49 -15.65 -6.59 -5.10
N LYS A 50 -14.35 -6.75 -4.85
CA LYS A 50 -13.83 -7.58 -3.74
C LYS A 50 -14.16 -6.97 -2.38
N ALA A 51 -13.95 -5.67 -2.22
CA ALA A 51 -14.23 -4.96 -0.97
C ALA A 51 -15.71 -5.06 -0.57
N LYS A 52 -16.65 -4.94 -1.51
CA LYS A 52 -18.10 -5.11 -1.22
C LYS A 52 -18.46 -6.49 -0.67
N LYS A 53 -17.67 -7.53 -0.95
CA LYS A 53 -17.89 -8.89 -0.42
C LYS A 53 -17.36 -9.03 1.02
N VAL A 54 -16.53 -8.11 1.48
CA VAL A 54 -16.02 -8.11 2.85
C VAL A 54 -17.09 -7.58 3.78
N LYS A 55 -17.61 -8.45 4.65
CA LYS A 55 -18.55 -8.04 5.71
C LYS A 55 -17.81 -7.20 6.75
N ILE A 56 -18.12 -5.91 6.83
CA ILE A 56 -17.60 -4.99 7.84
C ILE A 56 -18.74 -4.47 8.71
N SER A 57 -18.58 -4.55 10.03
CA SER A 57 -19.59 -4.10 11.00
C SER A 57 -19.25 -2.76 11.65
N LYS A 58 -17.98 -2.35 11.58
CA LYS A 58 -17.49 -1.12 12.21
C LYS A 58 -17.26 -0.05 11.15
N LYS A 59 -17.78 1.15 11.41
CA LYS A 59 -17.46 2.35 10.64
C LYS A 59 -16.06 2.83 11.01
N TYR A 60 -15.26 3.22 10.02
CA TYR A 60 -14.00 3.90 10.26
C TYR A 60 -14.24 5.22 11.00
N LYS A 61 -13.39 5.51 11.99
CA LYS A 61 -13.40 6.77 12.74
C LYS A 61 -12.13 7.53 12.38
N HIS A 62 -12.27 8.73 11.82
CA HIS A 62 -11.13 9.60 11.54
C HIS A 62 -10.27 9.84 12.79
N GLY A 63 -8.96 9.95 12.61
CA GLY A 63 -7.98 10.05 13.70
C GLY A 63 -7.69 8.73 14.43
N THR A 64 -8.28 7.60 14.00
CA THR A 64 -7.94 6.28 14.57
C THR A 64 -6.53 5.83 14.18
N ILE A 65 -6.06 6.24 12.99
CA ILE A 65 -4.74 5.89 12.48
C ILE A 65 -3.83 7.09 12.75
N ASP A 66 -2.80 6.86 13.57
CA ASP A 66 -1.74 7.79 13.87
C ASP A 66 -0.38 7.05 13.84
N LEU A 67 0.71 7.76 14.08
CA LEU A 67 2.06 7.17 14.11
C LEU A 67 2.16 6.02 15.12
N LYS A 68 1.56 6.17 16.31
CA LYS A 68 1.63 5.16 17.37
C LYS A 68 0.90 3.89 16.96
N PHE A 69 -0.29 4.02 16.38
CA PHE A 69 -1.03 2.91 15.80
C PHE A 69 -0.18 2.20 14.75
N MET A 70 0.42 2.95 13.81
CA MET A 70 1.22 2.37 12.74
C MET A 70 2.46 1.65 13.27
N GLN A 71 3.14 2.17 14.29
CA GLN A 71 4.27 1.50 14.94
C GLN A 71 3.87 0.18 15.62
N GLU A 72 2.75 0.15 16.35
CA GLU A 72 2.23 -1.09 16.93
C GLU A 72 1.76 -2.08 15.86
N PHE A 73 1.11 -1.57 14.81
CA PHE A 73 0.66 -2.36 13.67
C PHE A 73 1.85 -2.99 12.91
N ALA A 74 2.98 -2.27 12.79
CA ALA A 74 4.20 -2.78 12.16
C ALA A 74 4.72 -4.06 12.81
N LYS A 75 4.53 -4.22 14.13
CA LYS A 75 4.99 -5.40 14.88
C LYS A 75 4.29 -6.69 14.45
N LEU A 76 3.09 -6.59 13.86
CA LEU A 76 2.44 -7.76 13.26
C LEU A 76 3.28 -8.39 12.15
N SER A 77 4.16 -7.62 11.49
CA SER A 77 5.04 -8.12 10.45
C SER A 77 5.89 -9.32 10.90
N ALA A 78 6.30 -9.36 12.17
CA ALA A 78 7.12 -10.42 12.75
C ALA A 78 6.36 -11.75 12.94
N LYS A 79 5.02 -11.72 12.88
CA LYS A 79 4.18 -12.92 13.03
C LYS A 79 4.15 -13.73 11.74
N GLU A 80 3.90 -15.03 11.87
CA GLU A 80 3.59 -15.86 10.72
C GLU A 80 2.27 -15.40 10.08
N LYS A 81 2.15 -15.51 8.75
CA LYS A 81 0.95 -15.09 7.99
C LYS A 81 0.58 -13.62 8.19
N SER A 82 1.57 -12.77 8.51
CA SER A 82 1.37 -11.35 8.80
C SER A 82 0.56 -10.55 7.76
N PRO A 83 0.58 -10.86 6.44
CA PRO A 83 -0.32 -10.19 5.48
C PRO A 83 -1.81 -10.47 5.71
N ILE A 84 -2.18 -11.66 6.18
CA ILE A 84 -3.57 -12.01 6.51
C ILE A 84 -3.97 -11.35 7.83
N LEU A 85 -3.08 -11.41 8.82
CA LEU A 85 -3.30 -10.75 10.11
C LEU A 85 -3.47 -9.23 9.94
N ALA A 86 -2.76 -8.63 8.99
CA ALA A 86 -2.94 -7.22 8.63
C ALA A 86 -4.36 -6.93 8.12
N GLN A 87 -4.91 -7.76 7.22
CA GLN A 87 -6.30 -7.61 6.75
C GLN A 87 -7.30 -7.72 7.91
N GLU A 88 -7.12 -8.72 8.78
CA GLU A 88 -8.01 -8.94 9.92
C GLU A 88 -7.94 -7.81 10.95
N HIS A 89 -6.74 -7.31 11.21
CA HIS A 89 -6.52 -6.23 12.18
C HIS A 89 -7.13 -4.92 11.69
N LEU A 90 -6.85 -4.50 10.45
CA LEU A 90 -7.40 -3.27 9.87
C LEU A 90 -8.92 -3.29 9.79
N LYS A 91 -9.50 -4.47 9.51
CA LYS A 91 -10.95 -4.66 9.49
C LYS A 91 -11.62 -4.32 10.81
N LYS A 92 -10.96 -4.53 11.95
CA LYS A 92 -11.45 -4.15 13.30
C LYS A 92 -11.53 -2.64 13.50
N TYR A 93 -10.95 -1.85 12.61
CA TYR A 93 -10.96 -0.39 12.63
C TYR A 93 -11.78 0.23 11.50
N GLY A 94 -12.50 -0.57 10.70
CA GLY A 94 -13.27 -0.03 9.58
C GLY A 94 -12.47 0.09 8.27
N ILE A 95 -11.25 -0.47 8.20
CA ILE A 95 -10.40 -0.40 7.00
C ILE A 95 -10.38 -1.76 6.31
N ILE A 96 -10.69 -1.80 5.01
CA ILE A 96 -10.71 -3.02 4.21
C ILE A 96 -9.42 -3.10 3.39
N LEU A 97 -8.59 -4.12 3.65
CA LEU A 97 -7.42 -4.39 2.83
C LEU A 97 -7.73 -5.51 1.81
N VAL A 98 -7.55 -5.22 0.52
CA VAL A 98 -7.80 -6.11 -0.62
C VAL A 98 -6.49 -6.35 -1.37
N ILE A 99 -6.27 -7.59 -1.79
CA ILE A 99 -5.20 -7.94 -2.72
C ILE A 99 -5.81 -8.17 -4.10
N GLU A 100 -5.31 -7.45 -5.11
CA GLU A 100 -5.72 -7.61 -6.51
C GLU A 100 -4.47 -7.53 -7.40
N PRO A 101 -4.03 -8.64 -8.03
CA PRO A 101 -2.86 -8.62 -8.91
C PRO A 101 -2.96 -7.54 -9.99
N HIS A 102 -1.84 -6.89 -10.32
CA HIS A 102 -1.81 -5.90 -11.40
C HIS A 102 -2.24 -6.53 -12.74
N PHE A 103 -2.89 -5.72 -13.60
CA PHE A 103 -3.20 -6.14 -14.96
C PHE A 103 -2.03 -5.89 -15.90
N SER A 104 -1.99 -6.63 -17.01
CA SER A 104 -1.00 -6.36 -18.06
C SER A 104 -1.17 -4.93 -18.58
N LYS A 105 -0.08 -4.19 -18.74
CA LYS A 105 -0.03 -2.79 -19.24
C LYS A 105 -0.61 -1.73 -18.31
N THR A 106 -1.00 -2.05 -17.08
CA THR A 106 -1.31 -0.98 -16.12
C THR A 106 -0.05 -0.25 -15.67
N TYR A 107 1.15 -0.85 -15.84
CA TYR A 107 2.41 -0.36 -15.25
C TYR A 107 2.26 0.08 -13.78
N LEU A 108 1.18 -0.38 -13.13
CA LEU A 108 0.78 0.01 -11.81
C LEU A 108 1.74 -0.65 -10.87
N ASP A 109 2.20 0.17 -9.96
CA ASP A 109 3.26 -0.20 -9.10
C ASP A 109 2.81 0.22 -7.70
N GLY A 110 1.65 -0.25 -7.30
CA GLY A 110 1.15 0.10 -5.98
C GLY A 110 -0.33 0.29 -5.95
N ALA A 111 -0.76 0.73 -4.79
CA ALA A 111 -2.05 0.49 -4.24
C ALA A 111 -3.13 1.42 -4.81
N THR A 112 -4.31 1.34 -4.22
CA THR A 112 -5.32 2.39 -4.29
C THR A 112 -6.02 2.51 -2.95
N ILE A 113 -6.48 3.71 -2.60
CA ILE A 113 -7.43 3.94 -1.53
C ILE A 113 -8.76 4.33 -2.16
N LEU A 114 -9.81 3.57 -1.86
CA LEU A 114 -11.21 3.90 -2.18
C LEU A 114 -11.95 4.16 -0.88
N ILE A 115 -13.07 4.89 -0.92
CA ILE A 115 -14.01 5.00 0.20
C ILE A 115 -15.30 4.26 -0.17
N ILE A 116 -15.73 3.31 0.68
CA ILE A 116 -17.00 2.61 0.52
C ILE A 116 -17.82 2.78 1.79
N LYS A 117 -18.94 3.52 1.71
CA LYS A 117 -19.83 3.77 2.87
C LYS A 117 -19.03 4.23 4.09
N ASP A 118 -18.20 5.26 3.90
CA ASP A 118 -17.31 5.87 4.89
C ASP A 118 -16.14 5.02 5.40
N ASN A 119 -15.92 3.84 4.82
CA ASN A 119 -14.81 2.97 5.17
C ASN A 119 -13.69 3.03 4.12
N PRO A 120 -12.43 3.30 4.52
CA PRO A 120 -11.29 3.18 3.62
C PRO A 120 -11.11 1.75 3.12
N VAL A 121 -10.81 1.63 1.84
CA VAL A 121 -10.45 0.39 1.17
C VAL A 121 -9.06 0.55 0.57
N ILE A 122 -8.09 -0.20 1.07
CA ILE A 122 -6.74 -0.26 0.52
C ILE A 122 -6.67 -1.46 -0.43
N GLY A 123 -6.40 -1.24 -1.71
CA GLY A 123 -6.12 -2.31 -2.68
C GLY A 123 -4.62 -2.41 -2.96
N LEU A 124 -3.99 -3.57 -2.81
CA LEU A 124 -2.57 -3.78 -3.11
C LEU A 124 -2.36 -4.75 -4.27
N THR A 125 -1.41 -4.43 -5.16
CA THR A 125 -1.09 -5.27 -6.34
C THR A 125 -0.14 -6.43 -6.07
N LEU A 126 0.68 -6.32 -5.02
CA LEU A 126 1.83 -7.21 -4.76
C LEU A 126 2.75 -7.40 -5.98
N ARG A 127 2.95 -6.34 -6.78
CA ARG A 127 3.84 -6.39 -7.96
C ARG A 127 5.21 -6.97 -7.61
N TYR A 128 5.80 -6.49 -6.51
CA TYR A 128 6.97 -7.12 -5.91
C TYR A 128 6.55 -8.10 -4.82
N ASP A 129 6.78 -9.39 -5.05
CA ASP A 129 6.55 -10.43 -4.06
C ASP A 129 7.67 -10.43 -3.01
N ARG A 130 7.64 -9.41 -2.15
CA ARG A 130 8.55 -9.26 -1.00
C ARG A 130 7.82 -8.64 0.17
N LEU A 131 8.11 -9.14 1.37
CA LEU A 131 7.47 -8.68 2.61
C LEU A 131 7.79 -7.22 2.93
N ASP A 132 9.02 -6.76 2.65
CA ASP A 132 9.42 -5.36 2.85
C ASP A 132 8.58 -4.41 2.01
N ASN A 133 8.38 -4.73 0.72
CA ASN A 133 7.56 -3.93 -0.17
C ASN A 133 6.09 -3.93 0.27
N PHE A 134 5.54 -5.08 0.68
CA PHE A 134 4.15 -5.15 1.16
C PHE A 134 3.90 -4.22 2.34
N TRP A 135 4.75 -4.30 3.38
CA TRP A 135 4.58 -3.48 4.58
C TRP A 135 4.83 -2.01 4.32
N PHE A 136 5.83 -1.65 3.50
CA PHE A 136 6.06 -0.26 3.15
C PHE A 136 4.86 0.34 2.39
N THR A 137 4.39 -0.33 1.34
CA THR A 137 3.22 0.15 0.58
C THR A 137 2.00 0.24 1.49
N LEU A 138 1.72 -0.76 2.34
CA LEU A 138 0.59 -0.70 3.26
C LEU A 138 0.69 0.47 4.25
N MET A 139 1.88 0.74 4.81
CA MET A 139 2.08 1.85 5.73
C MET A 139 1.94 3.20 5.02
N HIS A 140 2.39 3.31 3.78
CA HIS A 140 2.19 4.51 2.96
C HIS A 140 0.69 4.81 2.78
N GLU A 141 -0.13 3.82 2.41
CA GLU A 141 -1.58 4.01 2.31
C GLU A 141 -2.24 4.36 3.65
N LEU A 142 -1.76 3.78 4.75
CA LEU A 142 -2.20 4.16 6.10
C LEU A 142 -1.78 5.59 6.44
N GLY A 143 -0.65 6.06 5.93
CA GLY A 143 -0.20 7.45 6.07
C GLY A 143 -1.16 8.43 5.39
N HIS A 144 -1.63 8.11 4.18
CA HIS A 144 -2.70 8.90 3.55
C HIS A 144 -3.99 8.91 4.36
N ILE A 145 -4.40 7.77 4.93
CA ILE A 145 -5.58 7.72 5.81
C ILE A 145 -5.36 8.53 7.10
N ALA A 146 -4.15 8.53 7.65
CA ALA A 146 -3.85 9.27 8.88
C ALA A 146 -3.86 10.79 8.66
N LEU A 147 -3.24 11.25 7.57
CA LEU A 147 -2.94 12.67 7.36
C LEU A 147 -3.96 13.37 6.45
N HIS A 148 -4.58 12.65 5.51
CA HIS A 148 -5.30 13.27 4.39
C HIS A 148 -6.78 12.88 4.30
N PHE A 149 -7.30 12.09 5.24
CA PHE A 149 -8.68 11.56 5.18
C PHE A 149 -9.77 12.62 5.07
N ASP A 150 -9.69 13.69 5.87
CA ASP A 150 -10.68 14.77 5.90
C ASP A 150 -10.45 15.84 4.82
N SER A 151 -9.25 15.92 4.24
CA SER A 151 -8.90 16.85 3.15
C SER A 151 -9.53 16.46 1.81
N GLY A 152 -10.58 15.62 1.86
CA GLY A 152 -11.07 14.85 0.75
C GLY A 152 -10.00 13.88 0.27
N ILE A 153 -9.99 12.64 0.80
CA ILE A 153 -9.65 11.47 -0.04
C ILE A 153 -10.79 11.24 -1.04
N SER A 154 -11.24 12.33 -1.65
CA SER A 154 -12.22 12.48 -2.69
C SER A 154 -11.41 12.92 -3.89
N LEU A 155 -10.49 12.04 -4.32
CA LEU A 155 -9.84 12.05 -5.62
C LEU A 155 -10.88 11.79 -6.72
N PHE A 156 -11.98 12.55 -6.69
CA PHE A 156 -12.97 12.56 -7.75
C PHE A 156 -12.43 13.40 -8.89
N TYR A 157 -12.73 12.90 -10.08
CA TYR A 157 -12.31 13.38 -11.38
C TYR A 157 -12.68 14.85 -11.69
N ASP A 158 -13.47 15.51 -10.85
CA ASP A 158 -14.05 16.82 -11.16
C ASP A 158 -13.14 18.03 -10.81
N GLU A 159 -11.98 17.83 -10.16
CA GLU A 159 -11.07 18.94 -9.80
C GLU A 159 -9.66 18.86 -10.45
N ILE A 160 -9.47 17.98 -11.45
CA ILE A 160 -8.18 17.86 -12.17
C ILE A 160 -7.90 19.09 -13.06
N GLU A 161 -8.87 19.98 -13.29
CA GLU A 161 -8.60 21.30 -13.89
C GLU A 161 -8.15 22.37 -12.87
N GLY A 162 -8.00 22.04 -11.58
CA GLY A 162 -7.68 23.03 -10.54
C GLY A 162 -6.61 22.66 -9.50
N ILE A 163 -6.29 21.37 -9.28
CA ILE A 163 -5.30 20.97 -8.26
C ILE A 163 -3.87 21.18 -8.76
N LYS A 164 -3.13 22.10 -8.12
CA LYS A 164 -1.71 22.35 -8.38
C LYS A 164 -0.92 21.07 -8.10
N THR A 165 -0.08 20.65 -9.06
CA THR A 165 0.80 19.47 -8.94
C THR A 165 1.67 19.44 -7.68
N ILE A 166 1.95 20.62 -7.12
CA ILE A 166 2.76 20.82 -5.90
C ILE A 166 2.09 20.23 -4.65
N ASP A 167 0.77 20.37 -4.49
CA ASP A 167 0.03 19.87 -3.30
C ASP A 167 0.00 18.33 -3.26
N LEU A 168 -0.01 17.69 -4.43
CA LEU A 168 0.10 16.24 -4.55
C LEU A 168 1.49 15.74 -4.15
N ASP A 169 2.55 16.40 -4.62
CA ASP A 169 3.93 16.03 -4.29
C ASP A 169 4.28 16.24 -2.79
N GLU A 170 3.54 17.09 -2.08
CA GLU A 170 3.66 17.27 -0.64
C GLU A 170 2.99 16.13 0.13
N LYS A 171 1.72 15.84 -0.15
CA LYS A 171 0.97 14.73 0.47
C LYS A 171 1.65 13.38 0.32
N GLU A 172 2.20 13.08 -0.85
CA GLU A 172 2.95 11.84 -1.09
C GLU A 172 4.21 11.75 -0.20
N ARG A 173 4.93 12.86 -0.05
CA ARG A 173 6.13 12.94 0.79
C ARG A 173 5.79 12.79 2.27
N GLU A 174 4.68 13.37 2.71
CA GLU A 174 4.17 13.24 4.07
C GLU A 174 3.80 11.79 4.39
N ALA A 175 3.08 11.12 3.49
CA ALA A 175 2.74 9.71 3.61
C ALA A 175 3.98 8.80 3.65
N ASP A 176 4.94 9.01 2.75
CA ASP A 176 6.24 8.30 2.75
C ASP A 176 6.99 8.52 4.07
N THR A 177 7.06 9.78 4.55
CA THR A 177 7.75 10.13 5.80
C THR A 177 7.12 9.42 6.99
N LEU A 178 5.79 9.44 7.10
CA LEU A 178 5.08 8.78 8.18
C LEU A 178 5.25 7.25 8.13
N ALA A 179 5.22 6.65 6.93
CA ALA A 179 5.46 5.23 6.73
C ALA A 179 6.88 4.81 7.11
N GLU A 180 7.89 5.60 6.73
CA GLU A 180 9.28 5.38 7.13
C GLU A 180 9.44 5.47 8.65
N GLU A 181 8.92 6.52 9.28
CA GLU A 181 9.04 6.72 10.74
C GLU A 181 8.29 5.63 11.53
N ALA A 182 7.18 5.12 11.00
CA ALA A 182 6.45 4.01 11.62
C ALA A 182 7.21 2.67 11.55
N LEU A 183 7.90 2.39 10.45
CA LEU A 183 8.62 1.13 10.23
C LEU A 183 10.03 1.12 10.82
N LEU A 184 10.70 2.26 10.76
CA LEU A 184 12.06 2.47 11.24
C LEU A 184 12.18 3.91 11.76
N PRO A 185 11.91 4.14 13.06
CA PRO A 185 12.01 5.46 13.66
C PRO A 185 13.39 6.08 13.41
N LYS A 186 13.43 7.35 13.00
CA LYS A 186 14.69 8.04 12.68
C LYS A 186 15.68 8.00 13.84
N ALA A 187 15.19 8.20 15.07
CA ALA A 187 16.02 8.14 16.28
C ALA A 187 16.73 6.79 16.45
N LYS A 188 16.08 5.68 16.07
CA LYS A 188 16.65 4.32 16.11
C LYS A 188 17.62 4.08 14.96
N TRP A 189 17.32 4.60 13.77
CA TRP A 189 18.22 4.53 12.62
C TRP A 189 19.54 5.26 12.85
N GLU A 190 19.49 6.46 13.41
CA GLU A 190 20.66 7.32 13.59
C GLU A 190 21.73 6.70 14.49
N ILE A 191 21.33 5.97 15.53
CA ILE A 191 22.24 5.27 16.44
C ILE A 191 22.55 3.83 16.02
N SER A 192 21.94 3.34 14.94
CA SER A 192 22.06 1.93 14.56
C SER A 192 23.40 1.64 13.86
N PRO A 193 24.10 0.56 14.23
CA PRO A 193 25.23 0.05 13.46
C PRO A 193 24.87 -0.25 12.00
N ALA A 194 23.59 -0.53 11.70
CA ALA A 194 23.11 -0.80 10.36
C ALA A 194 23.29 0.40 9.39
N LYS A 195 23.35 1.63 9.92
CA LYS A 195 23.60 2.84 9.14
C LYS A 195 25.05 2.91 8.66
N LEU A 196 26.00 2.53 9.52
CA LEU A 196 27.43 2.57 9.23
C LEU A 196 27.91 1.32 8.47
N VAL A 197 27.50 0.14 8.95
CA VAL A 197 27.91 -1.16 8.41
C VAL A 197 26.67 -2.01 8.11
N PRO A 198 26.05 -1.81 6.92
CA PRO A 198 24.94 -2.64 6.45
C PRO A 198 25.30 -4.13 6.44
N SER A 199 24.67 -4.91 7.31
CA SER A 199 24.91 -6.36 7.42
C SER A 199 23.66 -7.11 7.84
N SER A 200 23.63 -8.42 7.58
CA SER A 200 22.54 -9.29 8.04
C SER A 200 22.40 -9.26 9.56
N MET A 201 23.53 -9.19 10.28
CA MET A 201 23.54 -9.12 11.74
C MET A 201 22.93 -7.81 12.26
N ALA A 202 23.36 -6.68 11.70
CA ALA A 202 22.81 -5.37 12.07
C ALA A 202 21.31 -5.26 11.74
N ALA A 203 20.87 -5.79 10.59
CA ALA A 203 19.46 -5.84 10.22
C ALA A 203 18.63 -6.70 11.19
N ASN A 204 19.13 -7.87 11.60
CA ASN A 204 18.44 -8.72 12.57
C ASN A 204 18.35 -8.06 13.95
N SER A 205 19.45 -7.47 14.44
CA SER A 205 19.48 -6.79 15.74
C SER A 205 18.46 -5.66 15.80
N LEU A 206 18.44 -4.80 14.78
CA LEU A 206 17.49 -3.68 14.73
C LEU A 206 16.05 -4.15 14.54
N ALA A 207 15.82 -5.22 13.78
CA ALA A 207 14.48 -5.81 13.63
C ALA A 207 13.95 -6.39 14.94
N GLN A 208 14.81 -7.05 15.73
CA GLN A 208 14.47 -7.55 17.06
C GLN A 208 14.16 -6.41 18.03
N GLU A 209 14.97 -5.36 18.04
CA GLU A 209 14.75 -4.17 18.87
C GLU A 209 13.39 -3.50 18.58
N LEU A 210 13.04 -3.39 17.29
CA LEU A 210 11.78 -2.77 16.86
C LEU A 210 10.59 -3.73 16.89
N GLY A 211 10.81 -5.03 17.08
CA GLY A 211 9.77 -6.05 17.05
C GLY A 211 9.14 -6.28 15.67
N VAL A 212 9.87 -6.00 14.59
CA VAL A 212 9.40 -6.13 13.20
C VAL A 212 10.14 -7.24 12.45
N HIS A 213 9.62 -7.67 11.30
CA HIS A 213 10.29 -8.68 10.50
C HIS A 213 11.58 -8.13 9.86
N VAL A 214 12.68 -8.89 9.92
CA VAL A 214 14.01 -8.48 9.40
C VAL A 214 14.01 -8.02 7.94
N ALA A 215 13.14 -8.59 7.11
CA ALA A 215 12.97 -8.15 5.72
C ALA A 215 12.63 -6.65 5.60
N ILE A 216 11.81 -6.09 6.50
CA ILE A 216 11.46 -4.65 6.50
C ILE A 216 12.72 -3.82 6.71
N ILE A 217 13.51 -4.14 7.74
CA ILE A 217 14.77 -3.44 8.03
C ILE A 217 15.77 -3.62 6.88
N ALA A 218 15.88 -4.82 6.31
CA ALA A 218 16.72 -5.05 5.14
C ALA A 218 16.27 -4.20 3.94
N GLY A 219 14.96 -4.03 3.72
CA GLY A 219 14.41 -3.13 2.72
C GLY A 219 14.78 -1.67 2.97
N GLN A 220 14.62 -1.19 4.20
CA GLN A 220 14.97 0.16 4.63
C GLN A 220 16.46 0.48 4.45
N ILE A 221 17.35 -0.44 4.86
CA ILE A 221 18.79 -0.32 4.66
C ILE A 221 19.13 -0.19 3.16
N ARG A 222 18.52 -1.02 2.32
CA ARG A 222 18.74 -0.98 0.85
C ARG A 222 18.26 0.34 0.25
N HIS A 223 17.11 0.84 0.68
CA HIS A 223 16.54 2.11 0.24
C HIS A 223 17.42 3.30 0.66
N LYS A 224 17.66 3.47 1.97
CA LYS A 224 18.40 4.61 2.53
C LYS A 224 19.88 4.64 2.11
N GLY A 225 20.49 3.48 1.88
CA GLY A 225 21.87 3.39 1.39
C GLY A 225 22.01 3.37 -0.13
N SER A 226 20.91 3.41 -0.89
CA SER A 226 20.87 3.21 -2.35
C SER A 226 21.62 1.94 -2.82
N LYS A 227 21.60 0.90 -1.98
CA LYS A 227 22.49 -0.28 -2.04
C LYS A 227 21.68 -1.55 -2.23
N TYR A 228 20.98 -1.65 -3.36
CA TYR A 228 20.00 -2.72 -3.62
C TYR A 228 20.58 -4.13 -3.74
N ILE A 229 21.89 -4.26 -3.92
CA ILE A 229 22.64 -5.53 -3.98
C ILE A 229 22.72 -6.18 -2.58
N TYR A 230 22.76 -5.37 -1.51
CA TYR A 230 22.89 -5.86 -0.15
C TYR A 230 21.61 -6.55 0.34
N LEU A 231 21.77 -7.54 1.22
CA LEU A 231 20.68 -8.23 1.92
C LEU A 231 19.61 -8.88 1.01
N THR A 232 19.92 -9.07 -0.28
CA THR A 232 19.02 -9.63 -1.30
C THR A 232 18.43 -10.97 -0.88
N LYS A 233 19.21 -11.82 -0.22
CA LYS A 233 18.74 -13.13 0.30
C LYS A 233 17.63 -12.97 1.34
N ILE A 234 17.70 -11.96 2.21
CA ILE A 234 16.72 -11.71 3.27
C ILE A 234 15.38 -11.28 2.65
N VAL A 235 15.41 -10.23 1.82
CA VAL A 235 14.19 -9.69 1.19
C VAL A 235 13.54 -10.67 0.22
N ASN A 236 14.33 -11.48 -0.50
CA ASN A 236 13.78 -12.44 -1.46
C ASN A 236 13.22 -13.71 -0.82
N LYS A 237 13.67 -14.08 0.38
CA LYS A 237 13.14 -15.24 1.12
C LYS A 237 11.72 -14.97 1.66
N ALA A 238 11.45 -13.73 2.06
CA ALA A 238 10.18 -13.34 2.66
C ALA A 238 9.12 -13.03 1.58
N LYS A 239 8.41 -14.06 1.11
CA LYS A 239 7.36 -13.96 0.09
C LYS A 239 5.97 -13.75 0.70
N VAL A 240 5.14 -12.97 0.01
CA VAL A 240 3.78 -12.56 0.43
C VAL A 240 2.71 -13.27 -0.38
N LYS A 241 2.89 -13.45 -1.70
CA LYS A 241 1.88 -14.05 -2.59
C LYS A 241 1.40 -15.43 -2.15
N LYS A 242 2.28 -16.21 -1.49
CA LYS A 242 1.96 -17.53 -0.92
C LYS A 242 0.82 -17.51 0.11
N TYR A 243 0.54 -16.37 0.74
CA TYR A 243 -0.57 -16.22 1.68
C TYR A 243 -1.91 -15.97 0.99
N PHE A 244 -1.90 -15.71 -0.33
CA PHE A 244 -3.07 -15.42 -1.15
C PHE A 244 -3.16 -16.42 -2.32
N PRO A 245 -3.35 -17.73 -2.05
CA PRO A 245 -3.33 -18.77 -3.07
C PRO A 245 -4.52 -18.69 -4.05
N ASN A 246 -5.62 -18.05 -3.63
CA ASN A 246 -6.81 -17.88 -4.46
C ASN A 246 -6.67 -16.76 -5.51
N GLU A 247 -5.60 -15.96 -5.43
CA GLU A 247 -5.32 -14.91 -6.39
C GLU A 247 -4.60 -15.45 -7.62
N LYS A 248 -4.97 -14.96 -8.80
CA LYS A 248 -4.34 -15.37 -10.06
C LYS A 248 -3.04 -14.60 -10.29
N TRP A 249 -1.94 -15.14 -9.78
CA TRP A 249 -0.60 -14.62 -10.04
C TRP A 249 -0.19 -14.95 -11.47
N LYS A 250 -0.17 -13.95 -12.36
CA LYS A 250 0.51 -14.09 -13.64
C LYS A 250 2.01 -14.28 -13.37
N LYS A 251 2.60 -15.27 -14.04
CA LYS A 251 4.05 -15.52 -14.05
C LYS A 251 4.77 -14.40 -14.80
#